data_AF-A0A9K3GQ40-F1
#
_entry.id   AF-A0A9K3GQ40-F1
#
_cell.length_a   1.000
_cell.length_b   1.000
_cell.length_c   1.000
_cell.angle_alpha   90.00
_cell.angle_beta   90.00
_cell.angle_gamma   90.00
#
_symmetry.space_group_name_H-M   'P 1'
#
loop_
_entity.id
_entity.type
_entity.pdbx_description
1 polymer ?
#
loop_
_entity_poly.entity_id
_entity_poly.type
_entity_poly.pdbx_seq_one_letter_code
_entity_poly.pdbx_strand_id
1 'polypeptide(L)'
;AAQEDKVILLTTHSMEEAEALSSRIIILVDGEIRCQGSATDLKAQYSTGVTLNIVAKSSEVAEEEDALAAFVKDLCPPIKMISRVFGNYEFRVPSSAGVSVAQLYRALLAAPQELGVKDVGLSSTSLFEVFLSASEPSGDAAPAAVPTPEEPVMITRAQTLAPPSRPTTQREEGSVSTDLESIA
;
A
#
# COMPACT_ATOMS: atom_id res chain seq x y z
N ALA A 1 -17.08 15.23 -9.35
CA ALA A 1 -17.86 14.69 -8.20
C ALA A 1 -18.21 13.25 -8.54
N ALA A 2 -17.66 12.28 -7.82
CA ALA A 2 -18.00 10.87 -8.00
C ALA A 2 -19.44 10.63 -7.50
N GLN A 3 -20.22 9.86 -8.26
CA GLN A 3 -21.62 9.53 -7.94
C GLN A 3 -21.72 8.68 -6.66
N GLU A 4 -22.64 9.03 -5.77
CA GLU A 4 -22.80 8.53 -4.40
C GLU A 4 -23.33 7.08 -4.26
N ASP A 5 -23.30 6.23 -5.31
CA ASP A 5 -23.79 4.85 -5.21
C ASP A 5 -23.10 3.90 -6.21
N LYS A 6 -21.77 4.00 -6.35
CA LYS A 6 -20.99 3.14 -7.25
C LYS A 6 -19.74 2.60 -6.58
N VAL A 7 -19.56 1.29 -6.67
CA VAL A 7 -18.31 0.62 -6.29
C VAL A 7 -17.47 0.43 -7.54
N ILE A 8 -16.22 0.89 -7.50
CA ILE A 8 -15.25 0.72 -8.57
C ILE A 8 -14.20 -0.27 -8.08
N LEU A 9 -14.05 -1.38 -8.80
CA LEU A 9 -12.95 -2.31 -8.60
C LEU A 9 -11.86 -1.97 -9.60
N LEU A 10 -10.66 -1.73 -9.10
CA LEU A 10 -9.45 -1.51 -9.90
C LEU A 10 -8.38 -2.51 -9.50
N THR A 11 -7.58 -2.94 -10.47
CA THR A 11 -6.40 -3.76 -10.25
C THR A 11 -5.20 -2.96 -10.73
N THR A 12 -4.21 -2.79 -9.86
CA THR A 12 -2.96 -2.11 -10.19
C THR A 12 -1.80 -2.87 -9.58
N HIS A 13 -0.64 -2.79 -10.24
CA HIS A 13 0.63 -3.26 -9.67
C HIS A 13 1.35 -2.14 -8.90
N SER A 14 0.87 -0.89 -9.03
CA SER A 14 1.42 0.26 -8.36
C SER A 14 0.81 0.40 -6.97
N MET A 15 1.64 0.18 -5.95
CA MET A 15 1.24 0.36 -4.56
C MET A 15 0.92 1.83 -4.24
N GLU A 16 1.56 2.78 -4.90
CA GLU A 16 1.31 4.21 -4.74
C GLU A 16 -0.05 4.61 -5.33
N GLU A 17 -0.44 4.06 -6.49
CA GLU A 17 -1.75 4.29 -7.09
C GLU A 17 -2.88 3.67 -6.23
N ALA A 18 -2.66 2.46 -5.72
CA ALA A 18 -3.61 1.79 -4.84
C ALA A 18 -3.87 2.62 -3.57
N GLU A 19 -2.83 3.17 -2.96
CA GLU A 19 -2.93 4.04 -1.79
C GLU A 19 -3.62 5.37 -2.10
N ALA A 20 -3.37 5.96 -3.27
CA ALA A 20 -3.93 7.26 -3.63
C ALA A 20 -5.42 7.21 -4.02
N LEU A 21 -5.85 6.12 -4.67
CA LEU A 21 -7.19 6.03 -5.27
C LEU A 21 -8.19 5.16 -4.51
N SER A 22 -7.72 4.26 -3.64
CA SER A 22 -8.57 3.23 -3.03
C SER A 22 -8.89 3.54 -1.57
N SER A 23 -10.15 3.38 -1.18
CA SER A 23 -10.56 3.39 0.23
C SER A 23 -10.28 2.06 0.94
N ARG A 24 -10.23 0.96 0.19
CA ARG A 24 -9.93 -0.39 0.67
C ARG A 24 -9.02 -1.09 -0.32
N ILE A 25 -7.97 -1.71 0.20
CA ILE A 25 -6.93 -2.39 -0.56
C ILE A 25 -7.00 -3.88 -0.21
N ILE A 26 -6.79 -4.72 -1.23
CA ILE A 26 -6.72 -6.17 -1.10
C ILE A 26 -5.42 -6.62 -1.75
N ILE A 27 -4.58 -7.35 -1.01
CA ILE A 27 -3.34 -7.93 -1.52
C ILE A 27 -3.60 -9.38 -1.90
N LEU A 28 -3.43 -9.68 -3.18
CA LEU A 28 -3.60 -11.01 -3.77
C LEU A 28 -2.22 -11.62 -4.06
N VAL A 29 -1.97 -12.84 -3.59
CA VAL A 29 -0.74 -13.60 -3.82
C VAL A 29 -1.10 -15.04 -4.16
N ASP A 30 -0.56 -15.57 -5.25
CA ASP A 30 -0.86 -16.94 -5.75
C ASP A 30 -2.36 -17.25 -5.92
N GLY A 31 -3.17 -16.24 -6.26
CA GLY A 31 -4.62 -16.39 -6.44
C GLY A 31 -5.43 -16.38 -5.14
N GLU A 32 -4.78 -16.19 -3.99
CA GLU A 32 -5.43 -16.10 -2.68
C GLU A 32 -5.30 -14.69 -2.09
N ILE A 33 -6.34 -14.24 -1.38
CA ILE A 33 -6.31 -12.98 -0.65
C ILE A 33 -5.48 -13.18 0.63
N ARG A 34 -4.34 -12.51 0.72
CA ARG A 34 -3.47 -12.58 1.91
C ARG A 34 -3.86 -11.57 2.97
N CYS A 35 -4.22 -10.36 2.57
CA CYS A 35 -4.69 -9.33 3.48
C CYS A 35 -5.60 -8.30 2.79
N GLN A 36 -6.42 -7.63 3.59
CA GLN A 36 -7.35 -6.60 3.16
C GLN A 36 -7.53 -5.55 4.25
N GLY A 37 -7.75 -4.29 3.86
CA GLY A 37 -7.95 -3.19 4.81
C GLY A 37 -7.73 -1.83 4.16
N SER A 38 -7.75 -0.75 4.94
CA SER A 38 -7.24 0.54 4.45
C SER A 38 -5.71 0.50 4.34
N ALA A 39 -5.12 1.44 3.59
CA ALA A 39 -3.67 1.55 3.50
C ALA A 39 -3.01 1.72 4.89
N THR A 40 -3.64 2.47 5.78
CA THR A 40 -3.15 2.71 7.14
C THR A 40 -3.23 1.45 7.99
N ASP A 41 -4.31 0.68 7.91
CA ASP A 41 -4.48 -0.56 8.69
C ASP A 41 -3.45 -1.60 8.25
N LEU A 42 -3.28 -1.78 6.94
CA LEU A 42 -2.30 -2.70 6.38
C LEU A 42 -0.87 -2.30 6.79
N LYS A 43 -0.53 -1.02 6.70
CA LYS A 43 0.77 -0.52 7.17
C LYS A 43 0.94 -0.77 8.66
N ALA A 44 -0.07 -0.53 9.51
CA ALA A 44 0.04 -0.76 10.95
C ALA A 44 0.21 -2.24 11.29
N GLN A 45 -0.59 -3.13 10.68
CA GLN A 45 -0.57 -4.57 10.96
C GLN A 45 0.73 -5.24 10.52
N TYR A 46 1.28 -4.81 9.38
CA TYR A 46 2.52 -5.36 8.82
C TYR A 46 3.75 -4.51 9.13
N SER A 47 3.59 -3.36 9.80
CA SER A 47 4.74 -2.56 10.23
C SER A 47 5.54 -3.31 11.29
N THR A 48 6.76 -3.69 10.92
CA THR A 48 7.73 -4.24 11.85
C THR A 48 8.57 -3.16 12.53
N GLY A 49 8.37 -1.90 12.17
CA GLY A 49 9.09 -0.76 12.71
C GLY A 49 9.29 0.38 11.72
N VAL A 50 10.05 1.39 12.14
CA VAL A 50 10.49 2.51 11.28
C VAL A 50 11.90 2.22 10.78
N THR A 51 12.17 2.53 9.51
CA THR A 51 13.53 2.47 8.98
C THR A 51 14.22 3.80 9.20
N LEU A 52 15.40 3.73 9.80
CA LEU A 52 16.30 4.85 10.01
C LEU A 52 17.45 4.71 9.01
N ASN A 53 17.65 5.75 8.21
CA ASN A 53 18.76 5.83 7.26
C ASN A 53 19.73 6.91 7.72
N ILE A 54 21.00 6.56 7.90
CA ILE A 54 22.05 7.49 8.32
C ILE A 54 23.10 7.54 7.22
N VAL A 55 23.39 8.74 6.74
CA VAL A 55 24.49 9.00 5.83
C VAL A 55 25.62 9.60 6.65
N ALA A 56 26.72 8.87 6.80
CA ALA A 56 27.95 9.37 7.38
C ALA A 56 28.93 9.78 6.29
N LYS A 57 29.89 10.65 6.63
CA LYS A 57 31.06 10.89 5.78
C LYS A 57 31.77 9.55 5.60
N SER A 58 32.00 9.17 4.34
CA SER A 58 32.87 8.03 4.02
C SER A 58 34.25 8.33 4.58
N SER A 59 34.58 7.71 5.71
CA SER A 59 35.92 7.68 6.24
C SER A 59 36.51 6.32 5.94
N GLU A 60 37.73 6.27 5.42
CA GLU A 60 38.46 5.01 5.19
C GLU A 60 38.84 4.32 6.52
N VAL A 61 38.52 4.94 7.65
CA VAL A 61 38.81 4.45 9.00
C VAL A 61 37.65 3.64 9.53
N ALA A 62 37.80 2.31 9.54
CA ALA A 62 36.81 1.36 10.03
C ALA A 62 36.34 1.63 11.49
N GLU A 63 37.20 2.23 12.32
CA GLU A 63 36.90 2.52 13.73
C GLU A 63 35.78 3.56 13.93
N GLU A 64 35.69 4.57 13.05
CA GLU A 64 34.63 5.59 13.12
C GLU A 64 33.27 5.01 12.73
N GLU A 65 33.28 4.06 11.79
CA GLU A 65 32.09 3.37 11.32
C GLU A 65 31.52 2.41 12.39
N ASP A 66 32.37 1.73 13.14
CA ASP A 66 31.95 0.90 14.28
C ASP A 66 31.49 1.75 15.47
N ALA A 67 32.07 2.93 15.69
CA ALA A 67 31.63 3.87 16.71
C ALA A 67 30.18 4.36 16.45
N LEU A 68 29.83 4.64 15.19
CA LEU A 68 28.46 5.02 14.82
C LEU A 68 27.47 3.88 15.10
N ALA A 69 27.80 2.66 14.70
CA ALA A 69 26.95 1.50 14.97
C ALA A 69 26.77 1.26 16.47
N ALA A 70 27.83 1.43 17.26
CA ALA A 70 27.78 1.32 18.71
C ALA A 70 26.91 2.42 19.35
N PHE A 71 27.03 3.67 18.91
CA PHE A 71 26.22 4.79 19.39
C PHE A 71 24.73 4.59 19.11
N VAL A 72 24.38 4.15 17.89
CA VAL A 72 22.99 3.86 17.52
C VAL A 72 22.42 2.71 18.36
N LYS A 73 23.25 1.70 18.66
CA LYS A 73 22.87 0.57 19.52
C LYS A 73 22.72 0.96 20.99
N ASP A 74 23.52 1.91 21.48
CA ASP A 74 23.38 2.46 22.84
C ASP A 74 22.06 3.24 22.99
N LEU A 75 21.74 4.08 22.00
CA LEU A 75 20.48 4.82 21.96
C LEU A 75 19.25 3.90 21.84
N CYS A 76 19.37 2.79 21.12
CA CYS A 76 18.28 1.85 20.91
C CYS A 76 18.82 0.40 20.85
N PRO A 77 18.87 -0.32 21.99
CA PRO A 77 19.38 -1.68 22.06
C PRO A 77 18.70 -2.69 21.12
N PRO A 78 17.36 -2.64 20.90
CA PRO A 78 16.68 -3.59 20.02
C PRO A 78 16.78 -3.24 18.53
N ILE A 79 17.59 -2.25 18.14
CA ILE A 79 17.72 -1.84 16.75
C ILE A 79 18.41 -2.92 15.89
N LYS A 80 17.85 -3.20 14.72
CA LYS A 80 18.40 -4.18 13.78
C LYS A 80 19.07 -3.45 12.61
N MET A 81 20.36 -3.67 12.40
CA MET A 81 21.03 -3.18 11.19
C MET A 81 20.58 -4.03 10.00
N ILE A 82 20.01 -3.40 8.97
CA ILE A 82 19.58 -4.07 7.73
C ILE A 82 20.74 -4.10 6.73
N SER A 83 21.39 -2.94 6.53
CA SER A 83 22.39 -2.77 5.49
C SER A 83 23.39 -1.69 5.87
N ARG A 84 24.63 -1.84 5.39
CA ARG A 84 25.71 -0.86 5.50
C ARG A 84 26.47 -0.83 4.19
N VAL A 85 26.42 0.30 3.47
CA VAL A 85 26.98 0.44 2.12
C VAL A 85 27.53 1.85 1.92
N PHE A 86 28.84 1.99 1.70
CA PHE A 86 29.51 3.25 1.36
C PHE A 86 29.13 4.44 2.27
N GLY A 87 29.19 4.25 3.59
CA GLY A 87 28.81 5.29 4.56
C GLY A 87 27.30 5.52 4.72
N ASN A 88 26.45 4.72 4.07
CA ASN A 88 25.01 4.69 4.30
C ASN A 88 24.68 3.51 5.21
N TYR A 89 23.95 3.79 6.28
CA TYR A 89 23.56 2.82 7.28
C TYR A 89 22.05 2.76 7.35
N GLU A 90 21.50 1.58 7.12
CA GLU A 90 20.09 1.32 7.23
C GLU A 90 19.82 0.48 8.47
N PHE A 91 19.02 1.04 9.37
CA PHE A 91 18.61 0.41 10.61
C PHE A 91 17.08 0.29 10.66
N ARG A 92 16.59 -0.81 11.20
CA ARG A 92 15.18 -0.99 11.55
C ARG A 92 15.00 -0.84 13.05
N VAL A 93 14.21 0.16 13.42
CA VAL A 93 13.79 0.41 14.79
C VAL A 93 12.48 -0.32 15.00
N PRO A 94 12.44 -1.43 15.76
CA PRO A 94 11.21 -2.16 15.96
C PRO A 94 10.22 -1.34 16.79
N SER A 95 8.92 -1.50 16.50
CA SER A 95 7.85 -0.82 17.25
C SER A 95 7.83 -1.20 18.74
N SER A 96 8.43 -2.34 19.10
CA SER A 96 8.60 -2.82 20.48
C SER A 96 9.73 -2.13 21.26
N ALA A 97 10.53 -1.26 20.61
CA ALA A 97 11.65 -0.60 21.26
C ALA A 97 11.24 0.35 22.41
N GLY A 98 10.00 0.84 22.41
CA GLY A 98 9.51 1.79 23.41
C GLY A 98 10.18 3.17 23.34
N VAL A 99 11.06 3.40 22.36
CA VAL A 99 11.76 4.67 22.14
C VAL A 99 10.95 5.54 21.20
N SER A 100 10.78 6.82 21.54
CA SER A 100 10.19 7.79 20.62
C SER A 100 11.11 8.01 19.43
N VAL A 101 10.63 7.73 18.22
CA VAL A 101 11.37 7.98 16.97
C VAL A 101 11.84 9.44 16.88
N ALA A 102 11.05 10.39 17.40
CA ALA A 102 11.44 11.79 17.44
C ALA A 102 12.63 12.06 18.38
N GLN A 103 12.69 11.37 19.53
CA GLN A 103 13.84 11.48 20.44
C GLN A 103 15.09 10.84 19.84
N LEU A 104 14.94 9.68 19.22
CA LEU A 104 16.04 9.00 18.52
C LEU A 104 16.60 9.90 17.40
N TYR A 105 15.73 10.46 16.58
CA TYR A 105 16.13 11.37 15.50
C TYR A 105 16.86 12.60 16.03
N ARG A 106 16.38 13.22 17.11
CA ARG A 106 17.05 14.35 17.75
C ARG A 106 18.41 13.98 18.34
N ALA A 107 18.53 12.82 18.97
CA ALA A 107 19.80 12.34 19.51
C ALA A 107 20.83 12.11 18.40
N LEU A 108 20.40 11.63 17.24
CA LEU A 108 21.27 11.44 16.07
C LEU A 108 21.67 12.77 15.41
N LEU A 109 20.77 13.75 15.35
CA LEU A 109 21.10 15.09 14.87
C LEU A 109 22.05 15.83 15.83
N ALA A 110 21.96 15.55 17.13
CA ALA A 110 22.86 16.07 18.15
C ALA A 110 24.13 15.23 18.34
N ALA A 111 24.34 14.21 17.49
CA ALA A 111 25.49 13.32 17.61
C ALA A 111 26.81 14.10 17.48
N PRO A 112 27.88 13.62 18.13
CA PRO A 112 29.20 14.27 18.05
C PRO A 112 29.65 14.40 16.59
N GLN A 113 30.28 15.53 16.23
CA GLN A 113 30.83 15.69 14.88
C GLN A 113 31.89 14.66 14.52
N GLU A 114 32.53 14.07 15.54
CA GLU A 114 33.48 12.95 15.43
C GLU A 114 32.85 11.68 14.85
N LEU A 115 31.53 11.51 14.97
CA LEU A 115 30.79 10.40 14.37
C LEU A 115 30.55 10.60 12.86
N GLY A 116 30.90 11.77 12.31
CA GLY A 116 30.87 12.03 10.87
C GLY A 116 29.47 12.02 10.24
N VAL A 117 28.39 12.04 11.01
CA VAL A 117 27.00 12.02 10.48
C VAL A 117 26.74 13.26 9.62
N LYS A 118 26.40 13.04 8.36
CA LYS A 118 26.09 14.08 7.37
C LYS A 118 24.59 14.31 7.26
N ASP A 119 23.82 13.23 7.23
CA ASP A 119 22.38 13.28 7.07
C ASP A 119 21.70 12.12 7.79
N VAL A 120 20.46 12.34 8.22
CA VAL A 120 19.63 11.34 8.90
C VAL A 120 18.23 11.43 8.32
N GLY A 121 17.72 10.30 7.84
CA GLY A 121 16.39 10.13 7.28
C GLY A 121 15.58 9.07 8.02
N LEU A 122 14.27 9.23 8.00
CA LEU A 122 13.30 8.27 8.51
C LEU A 122 12.35 7.87 7.39
N SER A 123 12.11 6.57 7.25
CA SER A 123 11.16 6.00 6.29
C SER A 123 10.16 5.13 7.02
N SER A 124 8.87 5.38 6.79
CA SER A 124 7.79 4.53 7.28
C SER A 124 7.64 3.27 6.42
N THR A 125 6.94 2.27 6.95
CA THR A 125 6.51 1.09 6.19
C THR A 125 5.70 1.50 4.95
N SER A 126 6.07 0.96 3.80
CA SER A 126 5.36 1.16 2.52
C SER A 126 4.41 -0.02 2.26
N LEU A 127 3.39 0.17 1.41
CA LEU A 127 2.55 -0.95 0.96
C LEU A 127 3.33 -2.00 0.17
N PHE A 128 4.46 -1.64 -0.44
CA PHE A 128 5.36 -2.61 -1.04
C PHE A 128 6.00 -3.53 0.02
N GLU A 129 6.37 -2.98 1.18
CA GLU A 129 6.88 -3.79 2.29
C GLU A 129 5.80 -4.71 2.87
N VAL A 130 4.55 -4.22 2.99
CA VAL A 130 3.39 -5.05 3.34
C VAL A 130 3.24 -6.21 2.36
N PHE A 131 3.33 -5.92 1.05
CA PHE A 131 3.26 -6.94 0.01
C PHE A 131 4.38 -7.97 0.15
N LEU A 132 5.63 -7.54 0.37
CA LEU A 132 6.76 -8.45 0.59
C LEU A 132 6.47 -9.37 1.78
N SER A 133 6.13 -8.81 2.94
CA SER A 133 5.82 -9.62 4.13
C SER A 133 4.61 -10.55 3.95
N ALA A 134 3.60 -10.15 3.15
CA ALA A 134 2.45 -11.01 2.83
C ALA A 134 2.76 -12.11 1.80
N SER A 135 3.84 -11.94 1.03
CA SER A 135 4.29 -12.88 -0.01
C SER A 135 5.26 -13.95 0.50
N GLU A 136 5.95 -13.70 1.62
CA GLU A 136 6.92 -14.64 2.18
C GLU A 136 6.26 -15.96 2.63
N PRO A 137 6.69 -17.11 2.09
CA PRO A 137 6.11 -18.41 2.44
C PRO A 137 6.75 -18.95 3.73
N SER A 138 6.46 -18.38 4.91
CA SER A 138 6.99 -18.90 6.19
C SER A 138 6.21 -18.48 7.45
N GLY A 139 5.24 -19.29 7.84
CA GLY A 139 5.28 -20.08 9.09
C GLY A 139 5.30 -19.47 10.50
N ASP A 140 5.70 -18.21 10.76
CA ASP A 140 5.82 -17.73 12.16
C ASP A 140 5.71 -16.19 12.34
N ALA A 141 4.79 -15.57 11.61
CA ALA A 141 4.20 -14.30 12.04
C ALA A 141 2.70 -14.43 11.80
N ALA A 142 1.98 -14.94 12.80
CA ALA A 142 0.53 -14.93 12.80
C ALA A 142 0.06 -13.50 12.47
N PRO A 143 -0.71 -13.27 11.40
CA PRO A 143 -1.53 -12.07 11.36
C PRO A 143 -2.55 -12.25 12.48
N ALA A 144 -2.27 -11.63 13.63
CA ALA A 144 -3.26 -11.46 14.67
C ALA A 144 -4.46 -10.76 14.03
N ALA A 145 -5.54 -11.52 13.93
CA ALA A 145 -6.86 -11.14 13.44
C ALA A 145 -6.86 -10.53 12.03
N VAL A 146 -7.24 -11.35 11.05
CA VAL A 146 -8.20 -10.87 10.04
C VAL A 146 -9.40 -10.33 10.85
N PRO A 147 -9.71 -9.02 10.87
CA PRO A 147 -11.00 -8.61 11.40
C PRO A 147 -12.04 -9.33 10.55
N THR A 148 -12.78 -10.25 11.15
CA THR A 148 -13.92 -10.87 10.48
C THR A 148 -14.79 -9.74 9.97
N PRO A 149 -15.21 -9.75 8.70
CA PRO A 149 -16.16 -8.76 8.21
C PRO A 149 -17.42 -8.88 9.05
N GLU A 150 -17.65 -7.91 9.93
CA GLU A 150 -18.99 -7.64 10.40
C GLU A 150 -19.76 -7.14 9.18
N GLU A 151 -20.68 -7.99 8.77
CA GLU A 151 -21.54 -7.95 7.59
C GLU A 151 -20.90 -8.39 6.24
N PRO A 152 -21.47 -9.44 5.60
CA PRO A 152 -21.06 -9.82 4.26
C PRO A 152 -21.43 -8.69 3.30
N VAL A 153 -20.43 -8.08 2.67
CA VAL A 153 -20.66 -7.26 1.46
C VAL A 153 -21.24 -8.21 0.41
N MET A 154 -22.56 -8.14 0.25
CA MET A 154 -23.30 -8.81 -0.81
C MET A 154 -22.79 -8.26 -2.15
N ILE A 155 -21.82 -8.95 -2.75
CA ILE A 155 -21.54 -8.79 -4.17
C ILE A 155 -22.72 -9.47 -4.88
N THR A 156 -23.85 -8.77 -4.97
CA THR A 156 -24.95 -9.21 -5.82
C THR A 156 -24.36 -9.32 -7.22
N ARG A 157 -24.37 -10.54 -7.78
CA ARG A 157 -24.05 -10.80 -9.18
C ARG A 157 -24.66 -9.67 -10.00
N ALA A 158 -23.84 -8.99 -10.80
CA ALA A 158 -24.35 -8.13 -11.86
C ALA A 158 -25.37 -8.96 -12.63
N GLN A 159 -26.66 -8.65 -12.46
CA GLN A 159 -27.67 -9.17 -13.37
C GLN A 159 -27.23 -8.69 -14.74
N THR A 160 -26.98 -9.64 -15.64
CA THR A 160 -26.75 -9.38 -17.05
C THR A 160 -27.84 -8.42 -17.51
N LEU A 161 -27.49 -7.14 -17.66
CA LEU A 161 -28.41 -6.13 -18.17
C LEU A 161 -28.76 -6.61 -19.57
N ALA A 162 -30.02 -6.99 -19.79
CA ALA A 162 -30.51 -7.32 -21.11
C ALA A 162 -30.23 -6.13 -22.04
N PRO A 163 -29.78 -6.35 -23.29
CA PRO A 163 -29.54 -5.25 -24.21
C PRO A 163 -30.86 -4.47 -24.43
N PRO A 164 -30.82 -3.14 -24.56
CA PRO A 164 -32.02 -2.36 -24.79
C PRO A 164 -32.69 -2.81 -26.09
N SER A 165 -33.95 -3.20 -25.98
CA SER A 165 -34.82 -3.53 -27.11
C SER A 165 -34.85 -2.35 -28.08
N ARG A 166 -34.33 -2.56 -29.29
CA ARG A 166 -34.37 -1.61 -30.40
C ARG A 166 -35.84 -1.20 -30.64
N PRO A 167 -36.18 0.09 -30.73
CA PRO A 167 -37.54 0.49 -31.08
C PRO A 167 -37.88 -0.05 -32.46
N THR A 168 -38.92 -0.88 -32.53
CA THR A 168 -39.50 -1.40 -33.76
C THR A 168 -40.10 -0.22 -34.53
N THR A 169 -39.40 0.26 -35.56
CA THR A 169 -39.99 1.16 -36.54
C THR A 169 -41.09 0.38 -37.25
N GLN A 170 -42.35 0.61 -36.89
CA GLN A 170 -43.49 0.18 -37.69
C GLN A 170 -43.41 0.93 -39.02
N ARG A 171 -42.93 0.24 -40.06
CA ARG A 171 -43.13 0.63 -41.44
C ARG A 171 -44.57 0.23 -41.76
N GLU A 172 -45.49 1.18 -41.66
CA GLU A 172 -46.84 1.03 -42.22
C GLU A 172 -46.69 0.79 -43.72
N GLU A 173 -46.79 -0.47 -44.13
CA GLU A 173 -47.12 -0.83 -45.51
C GLU A 173 -48.59 -0.50 -45.72
N GLY A 174 -48.86 0.75 -46.10
CA GLY A 174 -50.15 1.17 -46.60
C GLY A 174 -50.41 0.52 -47.96
N SER A 175 -50.99 -0.68 -47.95
CA SER A 175 -51.66 -1.25 -49.11
C SER A 175 -52.97 -0.49 -49.36
N VAL A 176 -53.02 0.34 -50.39
CA VAL A 176 -54.30 0.80 -50.95
C VAL A 176 -54.34 0.32 -52.40
N SER A 177 -55.12 -0.72 -52.63
CA SER A 177 -55.63 -1.09 -53.93
C SER A 177 -57.13 -1.22 -53.81
N THR A 178 -57.87 -0.35 -54.49
CA THR A 178 -59.17 -0.61 -55.12
C THR A 178 -59.65 0.65 -55.85
N ASP A 179 -59.60 0.56 -57.19
CA ASP A 179 -60.67 0.86 -58.14
C ASP A 179 -61.81 1.84 -57.75
N LEU A 180 -61.98 2.92 -58.52
CA LEU A 180 -63.16 3.24 -59.38
C LEU A 180 -63.36 4.77 -59.65
N GLU A 181 -63.37 5.10 -60.94
CA GLU A 181 -64.20 6.05 -61.71
C GLU A 181 -64.59 7.47 -61.23
N SER A 182 -64.47 8.39 -62.22
CA SER A 182 -65.12 9.71 -62.41
C SER A 182 -64.74 10.80 -61.39
N ILE A 183 -64.42 12.05 -61.75
CA ILE A 183 -65.18 13.01 -62.57
C ILE A 183 -64.20 14.11 -63.08
N ALA A 184 -64.48 14.63 -64.28
CA ALA A 184 -63.98 15.83 -64.98
C ALA A 184 -62.79 15.66 -65.95
#